data_AF-A0A7D6ET19-F1
#
_entry.id   AF-A0A7D6ET19-F1
#
_cell.length_a   1.000
_cell.length_b   1.000
_cell.length_c   1.000
_cell.angle_alpha   90.00
_cell.angle_beta   90.00
_cell.angle_gamma   90.00
#
_symmetry.space_group_name_H-M   'P 1'
#
loop_
_entity.id
_entity.type
_entity.pdbx_description
1 polymer ?
#
loop_
_entity_poly.entity_id
_entity_poly.type
_entity_poly.pdbx_seq_one_letter_code
_entity_poly.pdbx_strand_id
1 'polypeptide(L)'
;MQDQTKPTAVIAILKHFGGRSRQLNRLVPFVQKQWRACLPWLQHWQVAASLSLLTSVGISGLSLWLLLRQPTTPGNCDFVLWPLASASFRLYCAQQAAERHTLEDLLHAIDLIDDLPRDHPLAPEIHRRLEAWSDQVLALADVAFHEGQLNRAIAFARRIPRHVQAYAKVEERIQRWQEIWQEGESIYRRAEAALKNLEWREAFQISLQLQFVDCRYWAQEQFGAFNERIIRAQREDRQLDEARALMAQGGADNLAAAIEIVRRIPTTSDIYPGARRLLNELGEQLLASAVAALNRYDPQEAKRIAGLIPRDVRSARSAEDVVTLATAEEFAQAGMGQDIDRAIAQARTITAERPLYFEAQQAIRRWQTDLKVLHTLAEAQAIARGGTLDRLYLALNRLNIPLADASPYRQDQIRDQRRLWQRQIEIAEDQPLIDQANALARQGTPEALQQARQLLEQIRPQRALYETAQNRLKELFPPVATEAVSWQPDSDMARLNEARRRARGGRDRDFAAAIAIAQEISPNSSVYATANQLIVQWGNNILEQARYWVGRDNQQAIATAELIPPTHPLYPEARELIRIWQEAEPQTPF
;
A
#
# COMPACT_ATOMS: atom_id res chain seq x y z
N MET A 1 15.13 -29.35 -36.37
CA MET A 1 16.12 -28.30 -36.71
C MET A 1 16.55 -27.70 -35.37
N GLN A 2 17.48 -28.30 -34.60
CA GLN A 2 18.90 -28.50 -34.92
C GLN A 2 19.44 -27.32 -35.76
N ASP A 3 20.46 -26.59 -35.35
CA ASP A 3 21.58 -27.07 -34.55
C ASP A 3 22.36 -25.90 -33.95
N GLN A 4 22.87 -26.11 -32.75
CA GLN A 4 23.98 -25.36 -32.22
C GLN A 4 25.27 -26.08 -32.58
N THR A 5 26.17 -25.44 -33.31
CA THR A 5 27.59 -25.78 -33.22
C THR A 5 28.43 -24.51 -33.22
N LYS A 6 29.13 -24.27 -32.11
CA LYS A 6 30.44 -23.61 -32.13
C LYS A 6 31.45 -24.51 -31.41
N PRO A 7 32.50 -24.97 -32.11
CA PRO A 7 33.70 -25.50 -31.50
C PRO A 7 34.80 -24.42 -31.39
N THR A 8 35.70 -24.64 -30.44
CA THR A 8 37.15 -24.31 -30.43
C THR A 8 37.65 -22.93 -30.89
N ALA A 9 38.42 -22.28 -30.00
CA ALA A 9 39.46 -21.31 -30.38
C ALA A 9 40.83 -21.85 -29.94
N VAL A 10 41.55 -22.43 -30.90
CA VAL A 10 43.01 -22.57 -30.93
C VAL A 10 43.48 -21.75 -32.15
N ILE A 11 44.65 -21.12 -32.01
CA ILE A 11 45.44 -20.36 -33.00
C ILE A 11 45.09 -18.87 -33.15
N ALA A 12 45.97 -18.02 -32.60
CA ALA A 12 46.15 -16.62 -32.99
C ALA A 12 47.45 -16.46 -33.80
N ILE A 13 47.38 -15.56 -34.77
CA ILE A 13 48.15 -15.46 -36.01
C ILE A 13 49.18 -14.32 -35.95
N LEU A 14 50.28 -14.53 -36.70
CA LEU A 14 51.25 -13.56 -37.22
C LEU A 14 50.66 -12.20 -37.70
N LYS A 15 51.35 -11.10 -37.39
CA LYS A 15 51.49 -9.89 -38.24
C LYS A 15 52.95 -9.41 -38.10
N HIS A 16 53.83 -9.68 -39.06
CA HIS A 16 54.06 -8.96 -40.32
C HIS A 16 54.51 -7.50 -40.12
N PHE A 17 55.81 -7.25 -40.24
CA PHE A 17 56.48 -6.08 -40.85
C PHE A 17 57.98 -6.45 -40.84
N GLY A 18 58.72 -6.48 -41.94
CA GLY A 18 58.79 -5.48 -43.01
C GLY A 18 60.16 -4.80 -42.87
N GLY A 19 61.08 -5.15 -43.76
CA GLY A 19 62.52 -5.01 -43.54
C GLY A 19 63.11 -3.60 -43.64
N ARG A 20 64.39 -3.51 -43.30
CA ARG A 20 65.38 -2.69 -44.01
C ARG A 20 66.80 -3.05 -43.56
N SER A 21 67.52 -3.63 -44.51
CA SER A 21 68.97 -3.66 -44.60
C SER A 21 69.58 -2.27 -44.40
N ARG A 22 70.56 -2.15 -43.50
CA ARG A 22 71.85 -1.48 -43.73
C ARG A 22 72.69 -1.55 -42.45
N GLN A 23 73.96 -1.89 -42.66
CA GLN A 23 75.13 -1.78 -41.77
C GLN A 23 75.71 -3.12 -41.29
N LEU A 24 76.21 -3.89 -42.27
CA LEU A 24 77.43 -4.68 -42.12
C LEU A 24 78.63 -3.73 -42.31
N ASN A 25 79.46 -3.63 -41.27
CA ASN A 25 80.91 -3.39 -41.28
C ASN A 25 81.32 -2.42 -40.18
N ARG A 26 81.71 -2.98 -39.04
CA ARG A 26 82.94 -2.64 -38.31
C ARG A 26 83.08 -3.57 -37.10
N LEU A 27 84.32 -3.97 -36.82
CA LEU A 27 84.83 -4.60 -35.58
C LEU A 27 84.90 -6.13 -35.51
N VAL A 28 85.76 -6.71 -36.34
CA VAL A 28 86.82 -7.63 -35.85
C VAL A 28 87.84 -6.71 -35.13
N PRO A 29 88.30 -6.88 -33.87
CA PRO A 29 88.61 -8.13 -33.14
C PRO A 29 88.38 -8.11 -31.58
N PHE A 30 87.70 -9.09 -30.96
CA PHE A 30 87.75 -9.26 -29.49
C PHE A 30 87.41 -10.69 -29.00
N VAL A 31 87.93 -11.73 -29.66
CA VAL A 31 87.61 -13.14 -29.32
C VAL A 31 88.56 -13.76 -28.28
N GLN A 32 89.46 -13.00 -27.64
CA GLN A 32 90.50 -13.62 -26.79
C GLN A 32 90.56 -13.15 -25.32
N LYS A 33 89.56 -12.40 -24.81
CA LYS A 33 89.69 -11.79 -23.47
C LYS A 33 88.40 -11.73 -22.64
N GLN A 34 87.56 -12.78 -22.65
CA GLN A 34 86.34 -12.79 -21.82
C GLN A 34 85.96 -14.14 -21.17
N TRP A 35 86.77 -15.19 -21.31
CA TRP A 35 86.56 -16.47 -20.61
C TRP A 35 87.20 -16.55 -19.21
N ARG A 36 87.95 -15.52 -18.78
CA ARG A 36 88.59 -15.49 -17.45
C ARG A 36 87.84 -14.66 -16.39
N ALA A 37 86.63 -14.15 -16.70
CA ALA A 37 85.91 -13.24 -15.81
C ALA A 37 84.60 -13.80 -15.19
N CYS A 38 84.15 -15.01 -15.56
CA CYS A 38 82.87 -15.54 -15.04
C CYS A 38 82.97 -16.63 -13.95
N LEU A 39 84.16 -17.15 -13.60
CA LEU A 39 84.30 -18.18 -12.57
C LEU A 39 85.59 -18.02 -11.73
N PRO A 40 85.66 -17.10 -10.75
CA PRO A 40 86.86 -16.86 -9.94
C PRO A 40 87.20 -17.99 -8.95
N TRP A 41 86.28 -18.91 -8.68
CA TRP A 41 86.41 -20.02 -7.72
C TRP A 41 87.28 -21.21 -8.18
N LEU A 42 87.74 -21.24 -9.44
CA LEU A 42 88.62 -22.30 -9.98
C LEU A 42 90.11 -22.12 -9.64
N GLN A 43 90.50 -21.05 -8.94
CA GLN A 43 91.88 -20.82 -8.47
C GLN A 43 92.22 -21.52 -7.14
N HIS A 44 91.26 -22.14 -6.47
CA HIS A 44 91.49 -22.90 -5.24
C HIS A 44 91.24 -24.38 -5.50
N TRP A 45 92.32 -25.17 -5.59
CA TRP A 45 92.25 -26.60 -5.91
C TRP A 45 91.36 -27.39 -4.93
N GLN A 46 91.23 -26.92 -3.68
CA GLN A 46 90.33 -27.49 -2.67
C GLN A 46 88.85 -27.24 -2.96
N VAL A 47 88.49 -26.13 -3.62
CA VAL A 47 87.12 -25.81 -4.04
C VAL A 47 86.75 -26.60 -5.29
N ALA A 48 87.69 -26.77 -6.23
CA ALA A 48 87.48 -27.62 -7.41
C ALA A 48 87.36 -29.10 -7.04
N ALA A 49 88.13 -29.58 -6.07
CA ALA A 49 88.07 -30.95 -5.57
C ALA A 49 86.80 -31.24 -4.76
N SER A 50 86.32 -30.29 -3.97
CA SER A 50 85.04 -30.47 -3.24
C SER A 50 83.84 -30.42 -4.19
N LEU A 51 83.87 -29.60 -5.24
CA LEU A 51 82.82 -29.56 -6.26
C LEU A 51 82.81 -30.82 -7.15
N SER A 52 83.98 -31.41 -7.46
CA SER A 52 84.04 -32.69 -8.18
C SER A 52 83.59 -33.88 -7.32
N LEU A 53 83.83 -33.84 -6.01
CA LEU A 53 83.30 -34.81 -5.06
C LEU A 53 81.77 -34.67 -4.90
N LEU A 54 81.26 -33.44 -4.78
CA LEU A 54 79.82 -33.15 -4.69
C LEU A 54 79.07 -33.48 -5.97
N THR A 55 79.68 -33.29 -7.14
CA THR A 55 79.08 -33.70 -8.42
C THR A 55 79.19 -35.20 -8.64
N SER A 56 80.26 -35.87 -8.23
CA SER A 56 80.34 -37.35 -8.31
C SER A 56 79.40 -38.04 -7.34
N VAL A 57 79.29 -37.56 -6.08
CA VAL A 57 78.32 -38.05 -5.09
C VAL A 57 76.89 -37.64 -5.47
N GLY A 58 76.70 -36.47 -6.07
CA GLY A 58 75.42 -36.01 -6.59
C GLY A 58 74.93 -36.86 -7.79
N ILE A 59 75.81 -37.18 -8.74
CA ILE A 59 75.47 -38.01 -9.91
C ILE A 59 75.28 -39.48 -9.52
N SER A 60 76.11 -40.02 -8.61
CA SER A 60 75.92 -41.39 -8.10
C SER A 60 74.72 -41.51 -7.16
N GLY A 61 74.42 -40.47 -6.36
CA GLY A 61 73.19 -40.40 -5.57
C GLY A 61 71.94 -40.24 -6.42
N LEU A 62 71.98 -39.43 -7.48
CA LEU A 62 70.89 -39.27 -8.43
C LEU A 62 70.70 -40.54 -9.28
N SER A 63 71.78 -41.24 -9.66
CA SER A 63 71.69 -42.53 -10.35
C SER A 63 71.19 -43.64 -9.43
N LEU A 64 71.61 -43.69 -8.16
CA LEU A 64 71.09 -44.63 -7.16
C LEU A 64 69.63 -44.33 -6.83
N TRP A 65 69.23 -43.05 -6.78
CA TRP A 65 67.84 -42.62 -6.62
C TRP A 65 66.98 -42.98 -7.84
N LEU A 66 67.49 -42.83 -9.07
CA LEU A 66 66.84 -43.31 -10.31
C LEU A 66 66.80 -44.85 -10.40
N LEU A 67 67.80 -45.55 -9.88
CA LEU A 67 67.86 -47.03 -9.84
C LEU A 67 66.97 -47.62 -8.74
N LEU A 68 66.81 -46.95 -7.60
CA LEU A 68 65.86 -47.31 -6.54
C LEU A 68 64.43 -46.85 -6.86
N ARG A 69 64.29 -45.88 -7.77
CA ARG A 69 63.01 -45.41 -8.33
C ARG A 69 62.88 -45.91 -9.76
N GLN A 70 62.96 -47.23 -9.95
CA GLN A 70 62.64 -47.82 -11.24
C GLN A 70 61.19 -47.43 -11.62
N PRO A 71 60.93 -46.98 -12.86
CA PRO A 71 59.58 -46.63 -13.33
C PRO A 71 58.61 -47.83 -13.39
N THR A 72 59.05 -49.01 -12.98
CA THR A 72 58.30 -50.28 -12.96
C THR A 72 58.24 -50.89 -11.56
N THR A 73 58.34 -50.10 -10.48
CA THR A 73 57.91 -50.61 -9.17
C THR A 73 56.41 -50.93 -9.24
N PRO A 74 55.98 -52.16 -8.93
CA PRO A 74 54.57 -52.50 -8.88
C PRO A 74 53.88 -51.57 -7.88
N GLY A 75 52.98 -50.69 -8.34
CA GLY A 75 52.14 -49.86 -7.46
C GLY A 75 52.04 -48.36 -7.74
N ASN A 76 52.87 -47.76 -8.60
CA ASN A 76 52.77 -46.32 -8.90
C ASN A 76 52.18 -46.06 -10.30
N CYS A 77 50.87 -45.83 -10.36
CA CYS A 77 50.14 -45.55 -11.60
C CYS A 77 50.06 -44.05 -11.93
N ASP A 78 50.69 -43.17 -11.16
CA ASP A 78 50.64 -41.72 -11.35
C ASP A 78 51.64 -41.22 -12.41
N PHE A 79 52.73 -41.97 -12.66
CA PHE A 79 53.81 -41.56 -13.57
C PHE A 79 54.15 -42.66 -14.59
N VAL A 80 53.19 -42.95 -15.49
CA VAL A 80 53.31 -44.02 -16.48
C VAL A 80 53.59 -43.48 -17.88
N LEU A 81 54.59 -44.06 -18.55
CA LEU A 81 54.82 -43.87 -19.99
C LEU A 81 53.99 -44.89 -20.78
N TRP A 82 52.72 -44.57 -21.06
CA TRP A 82 51.76 -45.50 -21.68
C TRP A 82 52.25 -46.25 -22.93
N PRO A 83 53.00 -45.64 -23.88
CA PRO A 83 53.51 -46.35 -25.04
C PRO A 83 54.44 -47.53 -24.73
N LEU A 84 55.11 -47.50 -23.57
CA LEU A 84 56.06 -48.53 -23.12
C LEU A 84 55.48 -49.45 -22.02
N ALA A 85 54.25 -49.20 -21.57
CA ALA A 85 53.60 -49.98 -20.53
C ALA A 85 53.16 -51.35 -21.06
N SER A 86 53.53 -52.42 -20.36
CA SER A 86 53.05 -53.77 -20.67
C SER A 86 51.54 -53.89 -20.46
N ALA A 87 50.88 -54.78 -21.20
CA ALA A 87 49.44 -55.00 -21.06
C ALA A 87 49.05 -55.42 -19.62
N SER A 88 49.89 -56.21 -18.94
CA SER A 88 49.66 -56.58 -17.53
C SER A 88 49.74 -55.39 -16.58
N PHE A 89 50.67 -54.45 -16.84
CA PHE A 89 50.81 -53.23 -16.04
C PHE A 89 49.66 -52.25 -16.31
N ARG A 90 49.22 -52.09 -17.58
CA ARG A 90 48.02 -51.31 -17.91
C ARG A 90 46.78 -51.86 -17.23
N LEU A 91 46.59 -53.18 -17.26
CA LEU A 91 45.48 -53.85 -16.58
C LEU A 91 45.53 -53.66 -15.05
N TYR A 92 46.72 -53.72 -14.45
CA TYR A 92 46.91 -53.43 -13.03
C TYR A 92 46.52 -51.99 -12.67
N CYS A 93 47.00 -51.00 -13.44
CA CYS A 93 46.67 -49.60 -13.21
C CYS A 93 45.19 -49.29 -13.48
N ALA A 94 44.61 -49.90 -14.51
CA ALA A 94 43.19 -49.81 -14.77
C ALA A 94 42.36 -50.40 -13.63
N GLN A 95 42.77 -51.53 -13.06
CA GLN A 95 42.13 -52.11 -11.89
C GLN A 95 42.22 -51.16 -10.67
N GLN A 96 43.38 -50.56 -10.41
CA GLN A 96 43.55 -49.61 -9.31
C GLN A 96 42.66 -48.36 -9.49
N ALA A 97 42.49 -47.88 -10.72
CA ALA A 97 41.57 -46.79 -11.02
C ALA A 97 40.11 -47.23 -10.78
N ALA A 98 39.70 -48.38 -11.30
CA ALA A 98 38.34 -48.90 -11.14
C ALA A 98 37.94 -49.10 -9.66
N GLU A 99 38.89 -49.46 -8.78
CA GLU A 99 38.67 -49.62 -7.33
C GLU A 99 38.26 -48.32 -6.62
N ARG A 100 38.43 -47.16 -7.24
CA ARG A 100 37.95 -45.87 -6.68
C ARG A 100 36.44 -45.71 -6.81
N HIS A 101 35.77 -46.52 -7.67
CA HIS A 101 34.32 -46.53 -7.85
C HIS A 101 33.70 -45.16 -8.21
N THR A 102 34.42 -44.34 -8.97
CA THR A 102 33.90 -43.08 -9.52
C THR A 102 33.68 -43.21 -11.03
N LEU A 103 32.81 -42.36 -11.56
CA LEU A 103 32.55 -42.28 -13.00
C LEU A 103 33.84 -41.95 -13.79
N GLU A 104 34.62 -41.01 -13.29
CA GLU A 104 35.89 -40.58 -13.89
C GLU A 104 36.94 -41.69 -13.89
N ASP A 105 37.14 -42.35 -12.74
CA ASP A 105 38.18 -43.37 -12.61
C ASP A 105 37.82 -44.66 -13.35
N LEU A 106 36.53 -45.03 -13.44
CA LEU A 106 36.09 -46.20 -14.21
C LEU A 106 36.20 -46.00 -15.71
N LEU A 107 35.84 -44.82 -16.24
CA LEU A 107 36.10 -44.51 -17.65
C LEU A 107 37.59 -44.45 -17.95
N HIS A 108 38.39 -43.89 -17.03
CA HIS A 108 39.84 -43.92 -17.18
C HIS A 108 40.35 -45.37 -17.22
N ALA A 109 39.88 -46.25 -16.34
CA ALA A 109 40.23 -47.66 -16.34
C ALA A 109 39.89 -48.35 -17.68
N ILE A 110 38.72 -48.05 -18.24
CA ILE A 110 38.29 -48.55 -19.56
C ILE A 110 39.22 -48.04 -20.66
N ASP A 111 39.45 -46.73 -20.74
CA ASP A 111 40.31 -46.09 -21.76
C ASP A 111 41.73 -46.71 -21.78
N LEU A 112 42.26 -47.11 -20.61
CA LEU A 112 43.60 -47.71 -20.51
C LEU A 112 43.73 -49.11 -21.15
N ILE A 113 42.63 -49.87 -21.21
CA ILE A 113 42.64 -51.26 -21.68
C ILE A 113 41.85 -51.47 -22.99
N ASP A 114 41.01 -50.52 -23.41
CA ASP A 114 40.21 -50.58 -24.64
C ASP A 114 41.08 -50.60 -25.91
N ASP A 115 42.20 -49.86 -25.88
CA ASP A 115 43.15 -49.73 -26.99
C ASP A 115 44.07 -50.96 -27.19
N LEU A 116 43.98 -51.98 -26.33
CA LEU A 116 44.85 -53.15 -26.42
C LEU A 116 44.48 -54.08 -27.59
N PRO A 117 45.46 -54.69 -28.30
CA PRO A 117 45.19 -55.62 -29.38
C PRO A 117 44.33 -56.81 -28.95
N ARG A 118 43.36 -57.18 -29.80
CA ARG A 118 42.37 -58.23 -29.49
C ARG A 118 42.93 -59.65 -29.52
N ASP A 119 44.09 -59.85 -30.14
CA ASP A 119 44.85 -61.10 -30.24
C ASP A 119 45.79 -61.34 -29.05
N HIS A 120 45.76 -60.47 -28.03
CA HIS A 120 46.62 -60.57 -26.86
C HIS A 120 46.25 -61.77 -25.94
N PRO A 121 47.23 -62.47 -25.29
CA PRO A 121 46.94 -63.59 -24.37
C PRO A 121 46.00 -63.25 -23.19
N LEU A 122 45.98 -61.98 -22.76
CA LEU A 122 45.09 -61.49 -21.71
C LEU A 122 43.71 -61.02 -22.23
N ALA A 123 43.40 -61.23 -23.51
CA ALA A 123 42.14 -60.78 -24.10
C ALA A 123 40.90 -61.23 -23.29
N PRO A 124 40.75 -62.49 -22.83
CA PRO A 124 39.57 -62.89 -22.06
C PRO A 124 39.38 -62.06 -20.77
N GLU A 125 40.48 -61.73 -20.10
CA GLU A 125 40.48 -60.95 -18.86
C GLU A 125 40.13 -59.47 -19.10
N ILE A 126 40.67 -58.89 -20.18
CA ILE A 126 40.37 -57.52 -20.62
C ILE A 126 38.88 -57.40 -20.96
N HIS A 127 38.33 -58.31 -21.76
CA HIS A 127 36.92 -58.29 -22.13
C HIS A 127 36.00 -58.40 -20.91
N ARG A 128 36.33 -59.29 -19.95
CA ARG A 128 35.56 -59.43 -18.70
C ARG A 128 35.55 -58.14 -17.88
N ARG A 129 36.68 -57.44 -17.79
CA ARG A 129 36.80 -56.18 -17.04
C ARG A 129 36.13 -55.02 -17.74
N LEU A 130 36.32 -54.90 -19.06
CA LEU A 130 35.63 -53.91 -19.88
C LEU A 130 34.11 -54.04 -19.71
N GLU A 131 33.57 -55.25 -19.73
CA GLU A 131 32.15 -55.51 -19.51
C GLU A 131 31.71 -55.07 -18.09
N ALA A 132 32.41 -55.56 -17.06
CA ALA A 132 32.06 -55.28 -15.67
C ALA A 132 32.15 -53.78 -15.32
N TRP A 133 33.20 -53.09 -15.78
CA TRP A 133 33.37 -51.66 -15.54
C TRP A 133 32.39 -50.83 -16.36
N SER A 134 32.05 -51.24 -17.58
CA SER A 134 31.02 -50.56 -18.38
C SER A 134 29.65 -50.63 -17.72
N ASP A 135 29.26 -51.79 -17.18
CA ASP A 135 28.03 -51.93 -16.38
C ASP A 135 28.07 -51.07 -15.10
N GLN A 136 29.23 -50.96 -14.44
CA GLN A 136 29.40 -50.07 -13.27
C GLN A 136 29.29 -48.59 -13.64
N VAL A 137 29.85 -48.17 -14.78
CA VAL A 137 29.71 -46.80 -15.30
C VAL A 137 28.23 -46.50 -15.53
N LEU A 138 27.47 -47.41 -16.15
CA LEU A 138 26.02 -47.23 -16.32
C LEU A 138 25.28 -47.12 -14.99
N ALA A 139 25.64 -47.93 -13.99
CA ALA A 139 25.02 -47.89 -12.67
C ALA A 139 25.31 -46.57 -11.93
N LEU A 140 26.55 -46.06 -11.96
CA LEU A 140 26.90 -44.78 -11.36
C LEU A 140 26.30 -43.59 -12.14
N ALA A 141 26.17 -43.71 -13.46
CA ALA A 141 25.50 -42.71 -14.26
C ALA A 141 24.01 -42.61 -13.90
N ASP A 142 23.36 -43.74 -13.56
CA ASP A 142 22.00 -43.78 -13.02
C ASP A 142 21.90 -43.03 -11.69
N VAL A 143 22.86 -43.23 -10.78
CA VAL A 143 22.95 -42.46 -9.52
C VAL A 143 23.08 -40.96 -9.81
N ALA A 144 23.97 -40.56 -10.72
CA ALA A 144 24.15 -39.17 -11.11
C ALA A 144 22.85 -38.57 -11.71
N PHE A 145 22.08 -39.35 -12.47
CA PHE A 145 20.76 -38.96 -12.95
C PHE A 145 19.78 -38.70 -11.79
N HIS A 146 19.71 -39.61 -10.82
CA HIS A 146 18.87 -39.44 -9.62
C HIS A 146 19.31 -38.27 -8.73
N GLU A 147 20.54 -37.76 -8.88
CA GLU A 147 21.08 -36.55 -8.23
C GLU A 147 20.86 -35.25 -9.02
N GLY A 148 20.08 -35.30 -10.12
CA GLY A 148 19.81 -34.12 -10.93
C GLY A 148 20.90 -33.80 -11.96
N GLN A 149 21.92 -34.66 -12.10
CA GLN A 149 23.04 -34.47 -13.01
C GLN A 149 22.82 -35.20 -14.35
N LEU A 150 21.65 -35.03 -14.99
CA LEU A 150 21.29 -35.70 -16.24
C LEU A 150 22.38 -35.58 -17.32
N ASN A 151 22.90 -34.36 -17.53
CA ASN A 151 23.92 -34.12 -18.55
C ASN A 151 25.20 -34.90 -18.27
N ARG A 152 25.58 -35.06 -17.00
CA ARG A 152 26.73 -35.87 -16.59
C ARG A 152 26.44 -37.35 -16.85
N ALA A 153 25.29 -37.86 -16.42
CA ALA A 153 24.89 -39.25 -16.66
C ALA A 153 24.98 -39.63 -18.14
N ILE A 154 24.41 -38.80 -19.03
CA ILE A 154 24.44 -39.01 -20.49
C ILE A 154 25.87 -38.94 -21.04
N ALA A 155 26.66 -37.95 -20.62
CA ALA A 155 28.03 -37.78 -21.11
C ALA A 155 28.92 -38.99 -20.80
N PHE A 156 28.80 -39.54 -19.59
CA PHE A 156 29.57 -40.71 -19.18
C PHE A 156 29.07 -42.01 -19.83
N ALA A 157 27.75 -42.19 -19.94
CA ALA A 157 27.18 -43.36 -20.61
C ALA A 157 27.59 -43.45 -22.10
N ARG A 158 27.66 -42.32 -22.80
CA ARG A 158 28.06 -42.27 -24.22
C ARG A 158 29.54 -42.59 -24.48
N ARG A 159 30.39 -42.55 -23.46
CA ARG A 159 31.82 -42.89 -23.56
C ARG A 159 32.09 -44.38 -23.45
N ILE A 160 31.08 -45.19 -23.11
CA ILE A 160 31.22 -46.64 -23.05
C ILE A 160 31.55 -47.20 -24.45
N PRO A 161 32.56 -48.08 -24.59
CA PRO A 161 32.98 -48.62 -25.88
C PRO A 161 31.86 -49.37 -26.61
N ARG A 162 31.73 -49.20 -27.93
CA ARG A 162 30.63 -49.80 -28.72
C ARG A 162 30.66 -51.33 -28.83
N HIS A 163 31.78 -51.95 -28.48
CA HIS A 163 32.00 -53.38 -28.69
C HIS A 163 31.79 -54.24 -27.44
N VAL A 164 31.50 -53.62 -26.28
CA VAL A 164 31.07 -54.33 -25.06
C VAL A 164 29.56 -54.60 -25.11
N GLN A 165 29.07 -55.63 -24.42
CA GLN A 165 27.65 -55.96 -24.40
C GLN A 165 26.84 -54.90 -23.64
N ALA A 166 27.41 -54.29 -22.61
CA ALA A 166 26.83 -53.18 -21.86
C ALA A 166 26.42 -52.00 -22.75
N TYR A 167 27.09 -51.79 -23.90
CA TYR A 167 26.73 -50.73 -24.85
C TYR A 167 25.31 -50.88 -25.39
N ALA A 168 24.79 -52.11 -25.50
CA ALA A 168 23.43 -52.37 -25.95
C ALA A 168 22.37 -51.70 -25.04
N LYS A 169 22.70 -51.44 -23.77
CA LYS A 169 21.81 -50.81 -22.78
C LYS A 169 21.93 -49.27 -22.75
N VAL A 170 22.95 -48.70 -23.37
CA VAL A 170 23.30 -47.26 -23.25
C VAL A 170 22.22 -46.36 -23.81
N GLU A 171 21.83 -46.57 -25.07
CA GLU A 171 20.85 -45.70 -25.73
C GLU A 171 19.46 -45.82 -25.10
N GLU A 172 19.04 -47.04 -24.74
CA GLU A 172 17.79 -47.28 -24.00
C GLU A 172 17.77 -46.53 -22.66
N ARG A 173 18.88 -46.60 -21.91
CA ARG A 173 19.00 -45.93 -20.61
C ARG A 173 18.97 -44.41 -20.75
N ILE A 174 19.69 -43.86 -21.73
CA ILE A 174 19.71 -42.42 -22.02
C ILE A 174 18.30 -41.95 -22.40
N GLN A 175 17.62 -42.69 -23.27
CA GLN A 175 16.25 -42.35 -23.66
C GLN A 175 15.31 -42.32 -22.45
N ARG A 176 15.36 -43.36 -21.59
CA ARG A 176 14.55 -43.40 -20.36
C ARG A 176 14.84 -42.20 -19.44
N TRP A 177 16.10 -41.87 -19.20
CA TRP A 177 16.45 -40.69 -18.39
C TRP A 177 15.89 -39.39 -18.97
N GLN A 178 15.96 -39.22 -20.29
CA GLN A 178 15.44 -38.04 -20.98
C GLN A 178 13.91 -37.95 -20.88
N GLU A 179 13.20 -39.07 -21.05
CA GLU A 179 11.74 -39.13 -20.93
C GLU A 179 11.29 -38.77 -19.50
N ILE A 180 11.89 -39.38 -18.48
CA ILE A 180 11.60 -39.07 -17.07
C ILE A 180 11.92 -37.61 -16.75
N TRP A 181 13.04 -37.09 -17.27
CA TRP A 181 13.42 -35.70 -17.05
C TRP A 181 12.44 -34.72 -17.67
N GLN A 182 12.00 -34.98 -18.91
CA GLN A 182 11.00 -34.17 -19.60
C GLN A 182 9.66 -34.19 -18.87
N GLU A 183 9.24 -35.34 -18.35
CA GLU A 183 8.04 -35.47 -17.53
C GLU A 183 8.13 -34.57 -16.28
N GLY A 184 9.20 -34.73 -15.48
CA GLY A 184 9.42 -33.93 -14.28
C GLY A 184 9.49 -32.43 -14.55
N GLU A 185 10.20 -32.02 -15.61
CA GLU A 185 10.29 -30.63 -16.04
C GLU A 185 8.94 -30.06 -16.46
N SER A 186 8.12 -30.84 -17.17
CA SER A 186 6.77 -30.41 -17.59
C SER A 186 5.84 -30.18 -16.40
N ILE A 187 5.89 -31.06 -15.38
CA ILE A 187 5.12 -30.94 -14.14
C ILE A 187 5.56 -29.68 -13.40
N TYR A 188 6.88 -29.50 -13.24
CA TYR A 188 7.44 -28.35 -12.53
C TYR A 188 7.03 -27.02 -13.17
N ARG A 189 7.14 -26.90 -14.50
CA ARG A 189 6.75 -25.67 -15.23
C ARG A 189 5.26 -25.37 -15.09
N ARG A 190 4.39 -26.38 -15.14
CA ARG A 190 2.94 -26.20 -14.92
C ARG A 190 2.64 -25.75 -13.49
N ALA A 191 3.28 -26.38 -12.50
CA ALA A 191 3.13 -25.99 -11.09
C ALA A 191 3.60 -24.54 -10.88
N GLU A 192 4.73 -24.16 -11.46
CA GLU A 192 5.27 -22.80 -11.37
C GLU A 192 4.34 -21.77 -12.03
N ALA A 193 3.74 -22.09 -13.18
CA ALA A 193 2.76 -21.22 -13.82
C ALA A 193 1.53 -20.98 -12.93
N ALA A 194 0.97 -22.06 -12.35
CA ALA A 194 -0.14 -21.95 -11.39
C ALA A 194 0.25 -21.12 -10.16
N LEU A 195 1.48 -21.28 -9.64
CA LEU A 195 1.99 -20.49 -8.51
C LEU A 195 2.04 -18.99 -8.85
N LYS A 196 2.57 -18.63 -10.02
CA LYS A 196 2.66 -17.24 -10.49
C LYS A 196 1.29 -16.61 -10.74
N ASN A 197 0.30 -17.43 -11.08
CA ASN A 197 -1.09 -17.01 -11.24
C ASN A 197 -1.87 -16.92 -9.92
N LEU A 198 -1.23 -17.19 -8.77
CA LEU A 198 -1.85 -17.23 -7.44
C LEU A 198 -2.85 -18.39 -7.27
N GLU A 199 -2.75 -19.43 -8.09
CA GLU A 199 -3.61 -20.62 -8.06
C GLU A 199 -3.02 -21.66 -7.10
N TRP A 200 -2.96 -21.32 -5.80
CA TRP A 200 -2.25 -22.11 -4.77
C TRP A 200 -2.64 -23.59 -4.72
N ARG A 201 -3.95 -23.85 -4.79
CA ARG A 201 -4.49 -25.21 -4.73
C ARG A 201 -4.03 -26.02 -5.94
N GLU A 202 -4.07 -25.42 -7.12
CA GLU A 202 -3.64 -26.07 -8.36
C GLU A 202 -2.13 -26.28 -8.37
N ALA A 203 -1.34 -25.28 -7.99
CA ALA A 203 0.11 -25.38 -7.88
C ALA A 203 0.53 -26.53 -6.94
N PHE A 204 -0.15 -26.68 -5.81
CA PHE A 204 0.08 -27.80 -4.88
C PHE A 204 -0.35 -29.15 -5.47
N GLN A 205 -1.53 -29.24 -6.09
CA GLN A 205 -2.01 -30.48 -6.70
C GLN A 205 -1.09 -30.96 -7.84
N ILE A 206 -0.60 -30.05 -8.67
CA ILE A 206 0.35 -30.38 -9.73
C ILE A 206 1.70 -30.78 -9.13
N SER A 207 2.19 -30.08 -8.10
CA SER A 207 3.49 -30.40 -7.51
C SER A 207 3.54 -31.79 -6.86
N LEU A 208 2.41 -32.30 -6.32
CA LEU A 208 2.32 -33.69 -5.83
C LEU A 208 2.69 -34.73 -6.89
N GLN A 209 2.47 -34.44 -8.18
CA GLN A 209 2.84 -35.33 -9.28
C GLN A 209 4.35 -35.58 -9.35
N LEU A 210 5.18 -34.63 -8.88
CA LEU A 210 6.64 -34.77 -8.86
C LEU A 210 7.09 -35.95 -8.00
N GLN A 211 6.35 -36.31 -6.94
CA GLN A 211 6.70 -37.44 -6.06
C GLN A 211 6.65 -38.79 -6.77
N PHE A 212 5.93 -38.88 -7.89
CA PHE A 212 5.75 -40.10 -8.67
C PHE A 212 6.70 -40.18 -9.87
N VAL A 213 7.50 -39.13 -10.12
CA VAL A 213 8.55 -39.15 -11.15
C VAL A 213 9.67 -40.08 -10.67
N ASP A 214 10.09 -41.03 -11.51
CA ASP A 214 11.13 -42.03 -11.21
C ASP A 214 12.55 -41.41 -11.22
N CYS A 215 12.75 -40.37 -10.41
CA CYS A 215 13.99 -39.62 -10.25
C CYS A 215 14.01 -38.98 -8.86
N ARG A 216 15.04 -39.26 -8.05
CA ARG A 216 15.08 -38.82 -6.64
C ARG A 216 15.14 -37.30 -6.53
N TYR A 217 15.90 -36.65 -7.41
CA TYR A 217 15.97 -35.20 -7.53
C TYR A 217 14.59 -34.55 -7.72
N TRP A 218 13.76 -35.08 -8.62
CA TRP A 218 12.40 -34.57 -8.83
C TRP A 218 11.47 -34.89 -7.65
N ALA A 219 11.44 -36.16 -7.23
CA ALA A 219 10.51 -36.65 -6.22
C ALA A 219 10.77 -36.13 -4.81
N GLN A 220 12.02 -35.82 -4.47
CA GLN A 220 12.40 -35.40 -3.12
C GLN A 220 12.88 -33.94 -3.09
N GLU A 221 13.96 -33.61 -3.80
CA GLU A 221 14.60 -32.30 -3.69
C GLU A 221 13.73 -31.19 -4.29
N GLN A 222 13.32 -31.33 -5.55
CA GLN A 222 12.51 -30.31 -6.23
C GLN A 222 11.10 -30.22 -5.65
N PHE A 223 10.46 -31.36 -5.34
CA PHE A 223 9.18 -31.36 -4.66
C PHE A 223 9.24 -30.64 -3.30
N GLY A 224 10.23 -30.96 -2.46
CA GLY A 224 10.40 -30.33 -1.15
C GLY A 224 10.66 -28.83 -1.25
N ALA A 225 11.57 -28.41 -2.13
CA ALA A 225 11.87 -27.00 -2.37
C ALA A 225 10.65 -26.24 -2.92
N PHE A 226 9.85 -26.86 -3.80
CA PHE A 226 8.64 -26.25 -4.34
C PHE A 226 7.55 -26.09 -3.28
N ASN A 227 7.39 -27.07 -2.39
CA ASN A 227 6.44 -26.97 -1.28
C ASN A 227 6.79 -25.81 -0.32
N GLU A 228 8.07 -25.58 -0.01
CA GLU A 228 8.51 -24.43 0.77
C GLU A 228 8.19 -23.09 0.07
N ARG A 229 8.28 -23.03 -1.26
CA ARG A 229 7.85 -21.85 -2.04
C ARG A 229 6.35 -21.61 -1.90
N ILE A 230 5.51 -22.65 -2.02
CA ILE A 230 4.06 -22.53 -1.83
C ILE A 230 3.73 -21.99 -0.43
N ILE A 231 4.33 -22.56 0.62
CA ILE A 231 4.07 -22.15 2.01
C ILE A 231 4.50 -20.69 2.24
N ARG A 232 5.66 -20.30 1.71
CA ARG A 232 6.12 -18.90 1.75
C ARG A 232 5.13 -17.98 1.05
N ALA A 233 4.74 -18.31 -0.17
CA ALA A 233 3.85 -17.49 -0.98
C ALA A 233 2.46 -17.34 -0.34
N GLN A 234 1.90 -18.39 0.27
CA GLN A 234 0.66 -18.31 1.05
C GLN A 234 0.77 -17.42 2.30
N ARG A 235 1.93 -17.41 2.98
CA ARG A 235 2.14 -16.50 4.13
C ARG A 235 2.20 -15.05 3.68
N GLU A 236 2.90 -14.78 2.57
CA GLU A 236 3.02 -13.44 2.01
C GLU A 236 1.69 -12.96 1.40
N ASP A 237 0.88 -13.84 0.80
CA ASP A 237 -0.46 -13.49 0.28
C ASP A 237 -1.44 -13.13 1.41
N ARG A 238 -1.34 -13.81 2.57
CA ARG A 238 -2.08 -13.40 3.78
C ARG A 238 -1.71 -11.98 4.25
N GLN A 239 -0.47 -11.56 4.07
CA GLN A 239 -0.07 -10.17 4.35
C GLN A 239 -0.70 -9.22 3.33
N LEU A 240 -0.79 -9.61 2.05
CA LEU A 240 -1.52 -8.83 1.05
C LEU A 240 -3.01 -8.71 1.39
N ASP A 241 -3.65 -9.76 1.91
CA ASP A 241 -5.04 -9.72 2.37
C ASP A 241 -5.23 -8.75 3.53
N GLU A 242 -4.31 -8.72 4.49
CA GLU A 242 -4.31 -7.74 5.58
C GLU A 242 -4.21 -6.30 5.04
N ALA A 243 -3.32 -6.07 4.08
CA ALA A 243 -3.19 -4.77 3.40
C ALA A 243 -4.47 -4.39 2.63
N ARG A 244 -5.12 -5.36 1.94
CA ARG A 244 -6.41 -5.14 1.26
C ARG A 244 -7.54 -4.83 2.25
N ALA A 245 -7.54 -5.46 3.42
CA ALA A 245 -8.52 -5.18 4.47
C ALA A 245 -8.37 -3.75 5.01
N LEU A 246 -7.15 -3.29 5.25
CA LEU A 246 -6.87 -1.90 5.62
C LEU A 246 -7.28 -0.91 4.52
N MET A 247 -7.00 -1.26 3.25
CA MET A 247 -7.44 -0.46 2.10
C MET A 247 -8.97 -0.33 2.06
N ALA A 248 -9.71 -1.40 2.32
CA ALA A 248 -11.17 -1.40 2.33
C ALA A 248 -11.77 -0.56 3.47
N GLN A 249 -11.07 -0.44 4.61
CA GLN A 249 -11.46 0.46 5.70
C GLN A 249 -11.31 1.94 5.30
N GLY A 250 -10.45 2.24 4.33
CA GLY A 250 -10.19 3.58 3.84
C GLY A 250 -9.46 4.47 4.85
N GLY A 251 -9.24 5.73 4.48
CA GLY A 251 -8.49 6.70 5.28
C GLY A 251 -6.98 6.63 5.06
N ALA A 252 -6.32 7.79 5.12
CA ALA A 252 -4.91 7.92 4.74
C ALA A 252 -3.97 7.07 5.63
N ASP A 253 -4.28 6.96 6.92
CA ASP A 253 -3.44 6.23 7.88
C ASP A 253 -3.51 4.71 7.65
N ASN A 254 -4.71 4.18 7.36
CA ASN A 254 -4.89 2.76 7.00
C ASN A 254 -4.22 2.44 5.67
N LEU A 255 -4.30 3.32 4.68
CA LEU A 255 -3.61 3.15 3.40
C LEU A 255 -2.08 3.17 3.56
N ALA A 256 -1.54 4.05 4.41
CA ALA A 256 -0.12 4.05 4.74
C ALA A 256 0.33 2.79 5.46
N ALA A 257 -0.45 2.30 6.43
CA ALA A 257 -0.19 1.03 7.10
C ALA A 257 -0.22 -0.15 6.10
N ALA A 258 -1.18 -0.16 5.17
CA ALA A 258 -1.26 -1.17 4.11
C ALA A 258 -0.01 -1.15 3.22
N ILE A 259 0.51 0.03 2.85
CA ILE A 259 1.76 0.18 2.09
C ILE A 259 2.93 -0.47 2.83
N GLU A 260 3.07 -0.22 4.12
CA GLU A 260 4.16 -0.79 4.92
C GLU A 260 4.09 -2.32 4.99
N ILE A 261 2.89 -2.91 5.00
CA ILE A 261 2.72 -4.36 4.90
C ILE A 261 3.18 -4.86 3.52
N VAL A 262 2.72 -4.23 2.44
CA VAL A 262 3.07 -4.63 1.07
C VAL A 262 4.57 -4.55 0.82
N ARG A 263 5.25 -3.54 1.37
CA ARG A 263 6.71 -3.33 1.22
C ARG A 263 7.57 -4.38 1.92
N ARG A 264 7.01 -5.16 2.84
CA ARG A 264 7.74 -6.28 3.48
C ARG A 264 7.95 -7.46 2.52
N ILE A 265 7.19 -7.52 1.42
CA ILE A 265 7.29 -8.60 0.43
C ILE A 265 8.53 -8.37 -0.44
N PRO A 266 9.48 -9.32 -0.48
CA PRO A 266 10.68 -9.20 -1.28
C PRO A 266 10.38 -9.09 -2.79
N THR A 267 11.20 -8.35 -3.53
CA THR A 267 11.12 -8.27 -5.00
C THR A 267 11.38 -9.60 -5.70
N THR A 268 12.03 -10.54 -5.02
CA THR A 268 12.31 -11.91 -5.49
C THR A 268 11.18 -12.89 -5.21
N SER A 269 10.11 -12.47 -4.50
CA SER A 269 8.97 -13.33 -4.21
C SER A 269 8.15 -13.64 -5.47
N ASP A 270 7.62 -14.86 -5.53
CA ASP A 270 6.69 -15.32 -6.57
C ASP A 270 5.42 -14.42 -6.67
N ILE A 271 4.99 -13.79 -5.56
CA ILE A 271 3.79 -12.93 -5.53
C ILE A 271 4.07 -11.44 -5.67
N TYR A 272 5.34 -11.04 -5.82
CA TYR A 272 5.72 -9.65 -5.93
C TYR A 272 4.98 -8.88 -7.05
N PRO A 273 4.66 -9.46 -8.23
CA PRO A 273 3.85 -8.77 -9.23
C PRO A 273 2.45 -8.38 -8.73
N GLY A 274 1.84 -9.20 -7.86
CA GLY A 274 0.59 -8.88 -7.16
C GLY A 274 0.78 -7.75 -6.14
N ALA A 275 1.82 -7.86 -5.31
CA ALA A 275 2.19 -6.83 -4.34
C ALA A 275 2.43 -5.46 -5.00
N ARG A 276 3.14 -5.45 -6.14
CA ARG A 276 3.44 -4.24 -6.92
C ARG A 276 2.18 -3.58 -7.47
N ARG A 277 1.18 -4.36 -7.90
CA ARG A 277 -0.12 -3.82 -8.34
C ARG A 277 -0.84 -3.14 -7.18
N LEU A 278 -0.98 -3.85 -6.06
CA LEU A 278 -1.62 -3.31 -4.86
C LEU A 278 -0.92 -2.04 -4.34
N LEU A 279 0.42 -2.00 -4.37
CA LEU A 279 1.19 -0.81 -3.99
C LEU A 279 0.83 0.41 -4.85
N ASN A 280 0.66 0.22 -6.16
CA ASN A 280 0.22 1.30 -7.05
C ASN A 280 -1.22 1.73 -6.77
N GLU A 281 -2.14 0.78 -6.56
CA GLU A 281 -3.54 1.07 -6.22
C GLU A 281 -3.66 1.88 -4.93
N LEU A 282 -2.92 1.50 -3.88
CA LEU A 282 -2.82 2.25 -2.62
C LEU A 282 -2.30 3.67 -2.85
N GLY A 283 -1.25 3.80 -3.67
CA GLY A 283 -0.68 5.10 -4.05
C GLY A 283 -1.66 6.02 -4.78
N GLU A 284 -2.52 5.46 -5.65
CA GLU A 284 -3.55 6.23 -6.35
C GLU A 284 -4.69 6.67 -5.42
N GLN A 285 -5.13 5.82 -4.47
CA GLN A 285 -6.15 6.19 -3.49
C GLN A 285 -5.67 7.29 -2.52
N LEU A 286 -4.40 7.22 -2.09
CA LEU A 286 -3.78 8.29 -1.32
C LEU A 286 -3.70 9.59 -2.14
N LEU A 287 -3.31 9.50 -3.41
CA LEU A 287 -3.27 10.68 -4.29
C LEU A 287 -4.65 11.33 -4.41
N ALA A 288 -5.70 10.54 -4.64
CA ALA A 288 -7.06 11.05 -4.71
C ALA A 288 -7.48 11.74 -3.40
N SER A 289 -7.11 11.17 -2.25
CA SER A 289 -7.38 11.75 -0.93
C SER A 289 -6.64 13.07 -0.70
N ALA A 290 -5.39 13.15 -1.16
CA ALA A 290 -4.55 14.35 -1.12
C ALA A 290 -5.10 15.47 -2.01
N VAL A 291 -5.52 15.16 -3.24
CA VAL A 291 -6.18 16.12 -4.14
C VAL A 291 -7.52 16.58 -3.56
N ALA A 292 -8.29 15.68 -2.94
CA ALA A 292 -9.52 16.05 -2.26
C ALA A 292 -9.27 17.02 -1.08
N ALA A 293 -8.16 16.89 -0.35
CA ALA A 293 -7.76 17.84 0.69
C ALA A 293 -7.42 19.22 0.11
N LEU A 294 -6.72 19.29 -1.02
CA LEU A 294 -6.51 20.55 -1.76
C LEU A 294 -7.83 21.23 -2.14
N ASN A 295 -8.79 20.45 -2.65
CA ASN A 295 -10.11 20.96 -3.05
C ASN A 295 -10.94 21.44 -1.86
N ARG A 296 -10.65 20.96 -0.64
CA ARG A 296 -11.22 21.46 0.62
C ARG A 296 -10.46 22.66 1.20
N TYR A 297 -9.46 23.18 0.51
CA TYR A 297 -8.59 24.26 0.97
C TYR A 297 -7.81 23.92 2.24
N ASP A 298 -7.44 22.64 2.41
CA ASP A 298 -6.63 22.14 3.53
C ASP A 298 -5.23 21.71 3.04
N PRO A 299 -4.28 22.66 2.91
CA PRO A 299 -2.96 22.35 2.39
C PRO A 299 -2.10 21.52 3.34
N GLN A 300 -2.33 21.60 4.66
CA GLN A 300 -1.57 20.81 5.64
C GLN A 300 -1.91 19.33 5.48
N GLU A 301 -3.21 19.01 5.41
CA GLU A 301 -3.65 17.63 5.22
C GLU A 301 -3.25 17.10 3.84
N ALA A 302 -3.34 17.93 2.79
CA ALA A 302 -2.88 17.56 1.45
C ALA A 302 -1.39 17.15 1.43
N LYS A 303 -0.52 17.93 2.09
CA LYS A 303 0.92 17.62 2.21
C LYS A 303 1.17 16.37 3.02
N ARG A 304 0.46 16.20 4.12
CA ARG A 304 0.57 15.01 4.97
C ARG A 304 0.25 13.75 4.17
N ILE A 305 -0.91 13.71 3.51
CA ILE A 305 -1.34 12.55 2.71
C ILE A 305 -0.38 12.31 1.53
N ALA A 306 0.02 13.36 0.81
CA ALA A 306 0.97 13.22 -0.30
C ALA A 306 2.33 12.67 0.15
N GLY A 307 2.77 13.01 1.37
CA GLY A 307 4.00 12.48 1.97
C GLY A 307 3.95 10.98 2.31
N LEU A 308 2.75 10.39 2.41
CA LEU A 308 2.57 8.95 2.63
C LEU A 308 2.73 8.14 1.33
N ILE A 309 2.71 8.80 0.16
CA ILE A 309 2.80 8.14 -1.15
C ILE A 309 4.27 7.75 -1.42
N PRO A 310 4.57 6.47 -1.70
CA PRO A 310 5.93 6.02 -1.97
C PRO A 310 6.50 6.66 -3.25
N ARG A 311 7.82 6.81 -3.31
CA ARG A 311 8.48 7.42 -4.50
C ARG A 311 8.58 6.49 -5.69
N ASP A 312 8.40 5.20 -5.47
CA ASP A 312 8.55 4.16 -6.48
C ASP A 312 7.21 3.73 -7.09
N VAL A 313 6.08 4.36 -6.75
CA VAL A 313 4.77 4.10 -7.38
C VAL A 313 4.47 5.08 -8.52
N ARG A 314 3.48 4.75 -9.35
CA ARG A 314 3.06 5.59 -10.49
C ARG A 314 2.59 6.98 -10.07
N SER A 315 1.90 7.09 -8.94
CA SER A 315 1.36 8.35 -8.42
C SER A 315 2.41 9.28 -7.79
N ALA A 316 3.68 8.86 -7.67
CA ALA A 316 4.72 9.63 -7.00
C ALA A 316 4.90 11.04 -7.58
N ARG A 317 4.91 11.15 -8.91
CA ARG A 317 5.06 12.45 -9.59
C ARG A 317 3.89 13.39 -9.31
N SER A 318 2.67 12.85 -9.29
CA SER A 318 1.47 13.62 -8.94
C SER A 318 1.47 14.03 -7.47
N ALA A 319 2.00 13.20 -6.56
CA ALA A 319 2.14 13.54 -5.15
C ALA A 319 3.06 14.76 -4.93
N GLU A 320 4.16 14.84 -5.68
CA GLU A 320 5.04 16.03 -5.67
C GLU A 320 4.31 17.30 -6.14
N ASP A 321 3.44 17.17 -7.16
CA ASP A 321 2.60 18.28 -7.61
C ASP A 321 1.61 18.71 -6.53
N VAL A 322 0.99 17.78 -5.79
CA VAL A 322 0.14 18.11 -4.65
C VAL A 322 0.92 18.92 -3.62
N VAL A 323 2.12 18.47 -3.23
CA VAL A 323 2.94 19.19 -2.23
C VAL A 323 3.26 20.61 -2.72
N THR A 324 3.56 20.75 -4.02
CA THR A 324 3.81 22.05 -4.65
C THR A 324 2.59 22.97 -4.59
N LEU A 325 1.41 22.45 -4.96
CA LEU A 325 0.14 23.20 -4.91
C LEU A 325 -0.29 23.54 -3.49
N ALA A 326 -0.14 22.61 -2.55
CA ALA A 326 -0.47 22.83 -1.15
C ALA A 326 0.42 23.93 -0.53
N THR A 327 1.71 23.92 -0.83
CA THR A 327 2.63 24.97 -0.37
C THR A 327 2.27 26.33 -0.99
N ALA A 328 1.89 26.36 -2.27
CA ALA A 328 1.38 27.58 -2.90
C ALA A 328 0.07 28.06 -2.26
N GLU A 329 -0.84 27.15 -1.92
CA GLU A 329 -2.09 27.45 -1.23
C GLU A 329 -1.84 28.00 0.19
N GLU A 330 -0.83 27.54 0.92
CA GLU A 330 -0.42 28.13 2.21
C GLU A 330 -0.03 29.62 2.06
N PHE A 331 0.76 29.96 1.04
CA PHE A 331 1.11 31.34 0.75
C PHE A 331 -0.12 32.18 0.40
N ALA A 332 -1.02 31.63 -0.42
CA ALA A 332 -2.24 32.31 -0.82
C ALA A 332 -3.18 32.57 0.37
N GLN A 333 -3.32 31.61 1.29
CA GLN A 333 -4.16 31.75 2.48
C GLN A 333 -3.61 32.78 3.47
N ALA A 334 -2.32 32.69 3.79
CA ALA A 334 -1.69 33.55 4.80
C ALA A 334 -1.49 34.99 4.32
N GLY A 335 -1.29 35.18 3.02
CA GLY A 335 -0.50 36.31 2.56
C GLY A 335 -1.24 37.45 1.88
N MET A 336 -0.52 38.58 1.79
CA MET A 336 -0.90 39.79 1.05
C MET A 336 -0.57 39.61 -0.44
N GLY A 337 -0.78 40.63 -1.28
CA GLY A 337 -0.62 40.49 -2.75
C GLY A 337 0.68 39.81 -3.21
N GLN A 338 1.82 40.12 -2.58
CA GLN A 338 3.11 39.51 -2.93
C GLN A 338 3.19 38.00 -2.66
N ASP A 339 2.50 37.51 -1.63
CA ASP A 339 2.49 36.08 -1.30
C ASP A 339 1.58 35.30 -2.26
N ILE A 340 0.50 35.93 -2.73
CA ILE A 340 -0.33 35.35 -3.79
C ILE A 340 0.44 35.31 -5.11
N ASP A 341 1.24 36.32 -5.43
CA ASP A 341 2.13 36.29 -6.60
C ASP A 341 3.14 35.13 -6.52
N ARG A 342 3.69 34.86 -5.32
CA ARG A 342 4.56 33.69 -5.07
C ARG A 342 3.80 32.38 -5.27
N ALA A 343 2.57 32.27 -4.73
CA ALA A 343 1.72 31.11 -4.93
C ALA A 343 1.48 30.83 -6.43
N ILE A 344 1.15 31.86 -7.20
CA ILE A 344 0.96 31.77 -8.65
C ILE A 344 2.24 31.33 -9.35
N ALA A 345 3.40 31.92 -8.99
CA ALA A 345 4.69 31.56 -9.57
C ALA A 345 5.03 30.08 -9.28
N GLN A 346 4.76 29.60 -8.07
CA GLN A 346 4.99 28.21 -7.70
C GLN A 346 4.06 27.25 -8.43
N ALA A 347 2.75 27.53 -8.53
CA ALA A 347 1.83 26.68 -9.29
C ALA A 347 2.14 26.67 -10.80
N ARG A 348 2.73 27.74 -11.36
CA ARG A 348 3.17 27.78 -12.77
C ARG A 348 4.32 26.81 -13.08
N THR A 349 5.03 26.31 -12.07
CA THR A 349 6.06 25.27 -12.27
C THR A 349 5.46 23.93 -12.70
N ILE A 350 4.16 23.73 -12.46
CA ILE A 350 3.39 22.58 -12.92
C ILE A 350 2.95 22.86 -14.36
N THR A 351 3.72 22.33 -15.31
CA THR A 351 3.50 22.52 -16.76
C THR A 351 2.44 21.57 -17.32
N ALA A 352 2.06 21.72 -18.60
CA ALA A 352 0.99 20.94 -19.24
C ALA A 352 1.25 19.43 -19.28
N GLU A 353 2.51 19.01 -19.19
CA GLU A 353 2.94 17.61 -19.15
C GLU A 353 2.83 16.99 -17.75
N ARG A 354 2.54 17.79 -16.73
CA ARG A 354 2.39 17.34 -15.34
C ARG A 354 0.94 16.88 -15.08
N PRO A 355 0.73 15.81 -14.29
CA PRO A 355 -0.60 15.26 -14.03
C PRO A 355 -1.62 16.25 -13.44
N LEU A 356 -1.18 17.16 -12.56
CA LEU A 356 -2.06 18.13 -11.87
C LEU A 356 -2.06 19.53 -12.51
N TYR A 357 -1.79 19.61 -13.82
CA TYR A 357 -1.81 20.88 -14.54
C TYR A 357 -3.16 21.59 -14.45
N PHE A 358 -4.27 20.84 -14.55
CA PHE A 358 -5.61 21.43 -14.55
C PHE A 358 -5.95 22.06 -13.20
N GLU A 359 -5.63 21.36 -12.10
CA GLU A 359 -5.76 21.81 -10.72
C GLU A 359 -4.90 23.05 -10.47
N ALA A 360 -3.66 23.07 -10.99
CA ALA A 360 -2.78 24.23 -10.93
C ALA A 360 -3.40 25.45 -11.64
N GLN A 361 -3.94 25.27 -12.85
CA GLN A 361 -4.58 26.38 -13.58
C GLN A 361 -5.85 26.88 -12.88
N GLN A 362 -6.64 26.00 -12.25
CA GLN A 362 -7.78 26.41 -11.44
C GLN A 362 -7.35 27.25 -10.24
N ALA A 363 -6.32 26.81 -9.51
CA ALA A 363 -5.78 27.55 -8.37
C ALA A 363 -5.25 28.93 -8.80
N ILE A 364 -4.49 29.00 -9.90
CA ILE A 364 -3.97 30.26 -10.45
C ILE A 364 -5.11 31.24 -10.78
N ARG A 365 -6.19 30.79 -11.45
CA ARG A 365 -7.33 31.66 -11.77
C ARG A 365 -8.02 32.21 -10.52
N ARG A 366 -8.18 31.38 -9.49
CA ARG A 366 -8.74 31.78 -8.20
C ARG A 366 -7.85 32.84 -7.52
N TRP A 367 -6.56 32.59 -7.42
CA TRP A 367 -5.61 33.52 -6.80
C TRP A 367 -5.47 34.85 -7.56
N GLN A 368 -5.57 34.83 -8.89
CA GLN A 368 -5.66 36.07 -9.69
C GLN A 368 -6.92 36.88 -9.37
N THR A 369 -8.03 36.22 -9.05
CA THR A 369 -9.25 36.88 -8.58
C THR A 369 -9.05 37.43 -7.18
N ASP A 370 -8.42 36.68 -6.28
CA ASP A 370 -8.09 37.13 -4.93
C ASP A 370 -7.19 38.39 -4.94
N LEU A 371 -6.22 38.48 -5.86
CA LEU A 371 -5.41 39.68 -6.05
C LEU A 371 -6.25 40.91 -6.39
N LYS A 372 -7.22 40.77 -7.31
CA LYS A 372 -8.14 41.85 -7.66
C LYS A 372 -9.00 42.26 -6.46
N VAL A 373 -9.52 41.29 -5.72
CA VAL A 373 -10.31 41.51 -4.50
C VAL A 373 -9.50 42.27 -3.45
N LEU A 374 -8.24 41.88 -3.23
CA LEU A 374 -7.35 42.57 -2.28
C LEU A 374 -7.07 44.01 -2.69
N HIS A 375 -6.89 44.27 -3.99
CA HIS A 375 -6.73 45.63 -4.49
C HIS A 375 -7.98 46.48 -4.20
N THR A 376 -9.16 45.97 -4.52
CA THR A 376 -10.44 46.65 -4.23
C THR A 376 -10.64 46.87 -2.73
N LEU A 377 -10.25 45.91 -1.90
CA LEU A 377 -10.30 46.03 -0.44
C LEU A 377 -9.38 47.14 0.07
N ALA A 378 -8.14 47.21 -0.43
CA ALA A 378 -7.18 48.24 -0.03
C ALA A 378 -7.67 49.66 -0.41
N GLU A 379 -8.24 49.82 -1.60
CA GLU A 379 -8.88 51.07 -2.03
C GLU A 379 -10.06 51.45 -1.12
N ALA A 380 -10.95 50.50 -0.85
CA ALA A 380 -12.11 50.74 0.02
C ALA A 380 -11.68 51.11 1.44
N GLN A 381 -10.66 50.43 1.99
CA GLN A 381 -10.07 50.77 3.28
C GLN A 381 -9.45 52.17 3.27
N ALA A 382 -8.78 52.57 2.19
CA ALA A 382 -8.22 53.92 2.05
C ALA A 382 -9.32 55.00 2.03
N ILE A 383 -10.46 54.73 1.38
CA ILE A 383 -11.64 55.60 1.41
C ILE A 383 -12.17 55.72 2.85
N ALA A 384 -12.28 54.61 3.56
CA ALA A 384 -12.82 54.54 4.92
C ALA A 384 -11.93 55.19 6.01
N ARG A 385 -10.64 55.47 5.75
CA ARG A 385 -9.69 56.02 6.75
C ARG A 385 -10.17 57.30 7.45
N GLY A 386 -10.99 58.10 6.77
CA GLY A 386 -11.54 59.34 7.33
C GLY A 386 -12.67 59.15 8.34
N GLY A 387 -13.25 57.94 8.44
CA GLY A 387 -14.31 57.60 9.41
C GLY A 387 -15.63 58.37 9.27
N THR A 388 -15.77 59.27 8.29
CA THR A 388 -17.02 60.01 8.07
C THR A 388 -18.08 59.10 7.43
N LEU A 389 -19.34 59.38 7.72
CA LEU A 389 -20.48 58.59 7.24
C LEU A 389 -20.46 58.41 5.72
N ASP A 390 -20.28 59.50 4.96
CA ASP A 390 -20.19 59.47 3.50
C ASP A 390 -19.05 58.58 2.98
N ARG A 391 -17.90 58.60 3.67
CA ARG A 391 -16.73 57.79 3.29
C ARG A 391 -16.99 56.31 3.54
N LEU A 392 -17.67 55.96 4.62
CA LEU A 392 -18.03 54.57 4.92
C LEU A 392 -19.03 54.02 3.88
N TYR A 393 -20.02 54.82 3.44
CA TYR A 393 -20.90 54.42 2.34
C TYR A 393 -20.15 54.22 1.02
N LEU A 394 -19.24 55.13 0.66
CA LEU A 394 -18.41 54.99 -0.54
C LEU A 394 -17.53 53.73 -0.48
N ALA A 395 -16.98 53.42 0.69
CA ALA A 395 -16.18 52.22 0.91
C ALA A 395 -17.01 50.93 0.79
N LEU A 396 -18.22 50.88 1.36
CA LEU A 396 -19.14 49.75 1.19
C LEU A 396 -19.56 49.55 -0.27
N ASN A 397 -19.88 50.64 -0.97
CA ASN A 397 -20.23 50.57 -2.39
C ASN A 397 -19.05 50.06 -3.23
N ARG A 398 -17.81 50.46 -2.90
CA ARG A 398 -16.61 49.92 -3.55
C ARG A 398 -16.43 48.43 -3.32
N LEU A 399 -16.79 47.92 -2.13
CA LEU A 399 -16.78 46.49 -1.81
C LEU A 399 -18.01 45.71 -2.31
N ASN A 400 -18.94 46.35 -3.01
CA ASN A 400 -20.07 45.68 -3.62
C ASN A 400 -19.68 45.00 -4.94
N ILE A 401 -18.75 44.04 -4.84
CA ILE A 401 -18.24 43.25 -5.97
C ILE A 401 -18.77 41.82 -5.92
N PRO A 402 -18.95 41.15 -7.07
CA PRO A 402 -19.25 39.72 -7.11
C PRO A 402 -18.10 38.92 -6.48
N LEU A 403 -18.45 37.94 -5.64
CA LEU A 403 -17.50 37.12 -4.88
C LEU A 403 -17.46 35.64 -5.32
N ALA A 404 -18.21 35.26 -6.35
CA ALA A 404 -18.41 33.85 -6.75
C ALA A 404 -17.09 33.12 -7.07
N ASP A 405 -16.14 33.82 -7.71
CA ASP A 405 -14.85 33.26 -8.14
C ASP A 405 -13.71 33.52 -7.14
N ALA A 406 -13.98 34.24 -6.05
CA ALA A 406 -13.02 34.48 -4.99
C ALA A 406 -12.92 33.26 -4.07
N SER A 407 -11.73 33.03 -3.51
CA SER A 407 -11.53 31.95 -2.53
C SER A 407 -12.39 32.13 -1.27
N PRO A 408 -12.76 31.04 -0.58
CA PRO A 408 -13.59 31.12 0.63
C PRO A 408 -13.05 32.09 1.68
N TYR A 409 -11.74 32.07 1.93
CA TYR A 409 -11.10 32.96 2.88
C TYR A 409 -11.19 34.45 2.48
N ARG A 410 -11.14 34.79 1.18
CA ARG A 410 -11.39 36.17 0.73
C ARG A 410 -12.86 36.56 0.82
N GLN A 411 -13.77 35.62 0.54
CA GLN A 411 -15.20 35.89 0.72
C GLN A 411 -15.51 36.26 2.18
N ASP A 412 -14.95 35.51 3.13
CA ASP A 412 -15.15 35.75 4.55
C ASP A 412 -14.52 37.08 4.99
N GLN A 413 -13.29 37.38 4.55
CA GLN A 413 -12.64 38.67 4.80
C GLN A 413 -13.49 39.86 4.33
N ILE A 414 -14.07 39.78 3.13
CA ILE A 414 -14.95 40.85 2.59
C ILE A 414 -16.28 40.93 3.35
N ARG A 415 -16.86 39.78 3.73
CA ARG A 415 -18.08 39.76 4.57
C ARG A 415 -17.83 40.43 5.92
N ASP A 416 -16.71 40.14 6.57
CA ASP A 416 -16.30 40.74 7.84
C ASP A 416 -16.10 42.25 7.72
N GLN A 417 -15.36 42.70 6.70
CA GLN A 417 -15.12 44.12 6.48
C GLN A 417 -16.43 44.88 6.23
N ARG A 418 -17.35 44.32 5.43
CA ARG A 418 -18.67 44.91 5.19
C ARG A 418 -19.50 44.98 6.46
N ARG A 419 -19.54 43.90 7.26
CA ARG A 419 -20.23 43.89 8.56
C ARG A 419 -19.69 44.97 9.50
N LEU A 420 -18.37 45.14 9.54
CA LEU A 420 -17.73 46.15 10.39
C LEU A 420 -18.16 47.57 10.00
N TRP A 421 -18.06 47.95 8.72
CA TRP A 421 -18.44 49.28 8.27
C TRP A 421 -19.94 49.52 8.35
N GLN A 422 -20.76 48.51 8.04
CA GLN A 422 -22.20 48.59 8.20
C GLN A 422 -22.57 48.91 9.66
N ARG A 423 -21.93 48.23 10.63
CA ARG A 423 -22.13 48.51 12.05
C ARG A 423 -21.71 49.93 12.44
N GLN A 424 -20.59 50.43 11.90
CA GLN A 424 -20.13 51.81 12.17
C GLN A 424 -21.11 52.85 11.63
N ILE A 425 -21.66 52.63 10.44
CA ILE A 425 -22.70 53.47 9.84
C ILE A 425 -23.94 53.48 10.73
N GLU A 426 -24.47 52.30 11.08
CA GLU A 426 -25.66 52.18 11.91
C GLU A 426 -25.49 52.87 13.27
N ILE A 427 -24.33 52.72 13.92
CA ILE A 427 -24.04 53.44 15.17
C ILE A 427 -24.04 54.95 14.93
N ALA A 428 -23.38 55.44 13.89
CA ALA A 428 -23.31 56.87 13.60
C ALA A 428 -24.69 57.48 13.27
N GLU A 429 -25.57 56.73 12.61
CA GLU A 429 -26.94 57.14 12.29
C GLU A 429 -27.89 57.11 13.50
N ASP A 430 -27.79 56.06 14.32
CA ASP A 430 -28.75 55.80 15.39
C ASP A 430 -28.35 56.48 16.72
N GLN A 431 -27.06 56.75 16.95
CA GLN A 431 -26.58 57.37 18.19
C GLN A 431 -27.22 58.75 18.45
N PRO A 432 -27.36 59.66 17.46
CA PRO A 432 -28.03 60.94 17.68
C PRO A 432 -29.50 60.79 18.11
N LEU A 433 -30.20 59.75 17.65
CA LEU A 433 -31.59 59.48 18.06
C LEU A 433 -31.66 59.11 19.53
N ILE A 434 -30.74 58.25 19.99
CA ILE A 434 -30.59 57.88 21.41
C ILE A 434 -30.22 59.10 22.25
N ASP A 435 -29.28 59.92 21.79
CA ASP A 435 -28.83 61.10 22.53
C ASP A 435 -29.94 62.15 22.66
N GLN A 436 -30.71 62.39 21.59
CA GLN A 436 -31.89 63.27 21.61
C GLN A 436 -32.99 62.71 22.51
N ALA A 437 -33.29 61.41 22.42
CA ALA A 437 -34.25 60.76 23.31
C ALA A 437 -33.84 60.89 24.79
N ASN A 438 -32.54 60.76 25.08
CA ASN A 438 -32.00 60.95 26.42
C ASN A 438 -32.09 62.40 26.89
N ALA A 439 -31.86 63.38 26.02
CA ALA A 439 -32.01 64.79 26.35
C ALA A 439 -33.48 65.15 26.64
N LEU A 440 -34.42 64.65 25.85
CA LEU A 440 -35.86 64.82 26.05
C LEU A 440 -36.31 64.14 27.36
N ALA A 441 -35.84 62.92 27.63
CA ALA A 441 -36.15 62.22 28.87
C ALA A 441 -35.72 62.98 30.13
N ARG A 442 -34.63 63.77 30.07
CA ARG A 442 -34.18 64.62 31.19
C ARG A 442 -35.10 65.80 31.47
N GLN A 443 -35.92 66.23 30.50
CA GLN A 443 -36.87 67.33 30.69
C GLN A 443 -38.06 66.90 31.56
N GLY A 444 -38.39 65.60 31.58
CA GLY A 444 -39.37 65.01 32.49
C GLY A 444 -40.84 65.36 32.20
N THR A 445 -41.15 66.05 31.10
CA THR A 445 -42.54 66.33 30.72
C THR A 445 -43.18 65.15 29.99
N PRO A 446 -44.51 64.93 30.12
CA PRO A 446 -45.21 63.86 29.42
C PRO A 446 -45.01 63.91 27.89
N GLU A 447 -45.01 65.11 27.32
CA GLU A 447 -44.82 65.33 25.89
C GLU A 447 -43.39 64.99 25.44
N ALA A 448 -42.37 65.38 26.23
CA ALA A 448 -40.98 65.06 25.91
C ALA A 448 -40.68 63.56 26.03
N LEU A 449 -41.29 62.88 27.00
CA LEU A 449 -41.19 61.41 27.10
C LEU A 449 -41.83 60.72 25.91
N GLN A 450 -43.02 61.14 25.47
CA GLN A 450 -43.67 60.55 24.30
C GLN A 450 -42.83 60.74 23.01
N GLN A 451 -42.16 61.89 22.86
CA GLN A 451 -41.21 62.12 21.77
C GLN A 451 -39.95 61.24 21.88
N ALA A 452 -39.41 61.07 23.09
CA ALA A 452 -38.27 60.18 23.33
C ALA A 452 -38.59 58.73 22.95
N ARG A 453 -39.81 58.26 23.23
CA ARG A 453 -40.28 56.93 22.78
C ARG A 453 -40.23 56.80 21.25
N GLN A 454 -40.80 57.78 20.54
CA GLN A 454 -40.83 57.75 19.07
C GLN A 454 -39.42 57.69 18.45
N LEU A 455 -38.44 58.41 19.02
CA LEU A 455 -37.06 58.38 18.55
C LEU A 455 -36.38 57.02 18.78
N LEU A 456 -36.61 56.39 19.93
CA LEU A 456 -36.05 55.05 20.22
C LEU A 456 -36.70 53.96 19.37
N GLU A 457 -38.00 54.06 19.08
CA GLU A 457 -38.73 53.12 18.22
C GLU A 457 -38.32 53.20 16.73
N GLN A 458 -37.70 54.30 16.29
CA GLN A 458 -37.13 54.43 14.94
C GLN A 458 -35.91 53.52 14.71
N ILE A 459 -35.27 53.07 15.79
CA ILE A 459 -34.16 52.13 15.72
C ILE A 459 -34.74 50.73 15.51
N ARG A 460 -34.61 50.22 14.29
CA ARG A 460 -35.21 48.96 13.85
C ARG A 460 -34.48 47.73 14.40
N PRO A 461 -35.16 46.56 14.49
CA PRO A 461 -34.50 45.30 14.78
C PRO A 461 -33.32 45.03 13.84
N GLN A 462 -32.30 44.33 14.34
CA GLN A 462 -31.06 43.96 13.64
C GLN A 462 -30.04 45.08 13.40
N ARG A 463 -30.34 46.33 13.81
CA ARG A 463 -29.36 47.42 13.81
C ARG A 463 -28.45 47.37 15.03
N ALA A 464 -27.24 47.92 14.89
CA ALA A 464 -26.19 47.90 15.90
C ALA A 464 -26.62 48.39 17.30
N LEU A 465 -27.49 49.41 17.38
CA LEU A 465 -27.95 50.03 18.64
C LEU A 465 -29.37 49.61 19.05
N TYR A 466 -29.96 48.60 18.41
CA TYR A 466 -31.33 48.15 18.72
C TYR A 466 -31.50 47.71 20.17
N GLU A 467 -30.60 46.84 20.66
CA GLU A 467 -30.63 46.38 22.05
C GLU A 467 -30.48 47.54 23.05
N THR A 468 -29.62 48.51 22.72
CA THR A 468 -29.46 49.74 23.52
C THR A 468 -30.77 50.55 23.56
N ALA A 469 -31.44 50.68 22.42
CA ALA A 469 -32.73 51.38 22.32
C ALA A 469 -33.85 50.67 23.10
N GLN A 470 -33.92 49.34 23.01
CA GLN A 470 -34.90 48.52 23.74
C GLN A 470 -34.71 48.59 25.25
N ASN A 471 -33.46 48.49 25.72
CA ASN A 471 -33.14 48.66 27.13
C ASN A 471 -33.55 50.05 27.62
N ARG A 472 -33.30 51.09 26.81
CA ARG A 472 -33.68 52.45 27.17
C ARG A 472 -35.20 52.67 27.20
N LEU A 473 -35.93 52.06 26.27
CA LEU A 473 -37.40 52.05 26.27
C LEU A 473 -37.94 51.41 27.54
N LYS A 474 -37.36 50.29 27.97
CA LYS A 474 -37.74 49.59 29.20
C LYS A 474 -37.48 50.42 30.46
N GLU A 475 -36.38 51.18 30.49
CA GLU A 475 -36.05 52.07 31.60
C GLU A 475 -36.96 53.30 31.69
N LEU A 476 -37.25 53.94 30.56
CA LEU A 476 -38.05 55.16 30.50
C LEU A 476 -39.55 54.89 30.60
N PHE A 477 -39.98 53.71 30.16
CA PHE A 477 -41.37 53.26 30.20
C PHE A 477 -41.43 51.89 30.85
N PRO A 478 -41.15 51.79 32.16
CA PRO A 478 -41.44 50.57 32.87
C PRO A 478 -42.93 50.27 32.63
N PRO A 479 -43.31 49.01 32.35
CA PRO A 479 -44.71 48.67 32.22
C PRO A 479 -45.43 49.19 33.45
N VAL A 480 -46.43 50.05 33.24
CA VAL A 480 -47.27 50.54 34.33
C VAL A 480 -47.82 49.30 35.00
N ALA A 481 -47.55 49.14 36.30
CA ALA A 481 -48.22 48.15 37.10
C ALA A 481 -49.70 48.54 37.09
N THR A 482 -50.46 47.99 36.15
CA THR A 482 -51.90 48.12 36.12
C THR A 482 -52.38 47.60 37.46
N GLU A 483 -52.93 48.50 38.27
CA GLU A 483 -53.67 48.16 39.48
C GLU A 483 -54.60 46.99 39.12
N ALA A 484 -54.41 45.89 39.84
CA ALA A 484 -55.10 44.64 39.61
C ALA A 484 -56.59 44.84 39.85
N VAL A 485 -57.32 45.18 38.78
CA VAL A 485 -58.75 44.87 38.68
C VAL A 485 -58.83 43.35 38.69
N SER A 486 -59.41 42.82 39.77
CA SER A 486 -59.63 41.40 39.99
C SER A 486 -60.52 40.80 38.90
N TRP A 487 -59.90 40.27 37.84
CA TRP A 487 -60.53 39.31 36.94
C TRP A 487 -60.23 37.92 37.50
N GLN A 488 -61.26 37.22 37.96
CA GLN A 488 -61.13 35.83 38.37
C GLN A 488 -60.68 35.00 37.17
N PRO A 489 -59.58 34.22 37.26
CA PRO A 489 -59.14 33.37 36.17
C PRO A 489 -60.26 32.41 35.79
N ASP A 490 -60.57 32.34 34.49
CA ASP A 490 -61.46 31.33 33.93
C ASP A 490 -60.87 29.95 34.29
N SER A 491 -61.43 29.33 35.35
CA SER A 491 -60.90 28.11 35.96
C SER A 491 -60.76 26.98 34.94
N ASP A 492 -61.60 27.01 33.92
CA ASP A 492 -61.67 26.00 32.88
C ASP A 492 -60.58 26.17 31.83
N MET A 493 -60.17 27.41 31.51
CA MET A 493 -58.98 27.67 30.69
C MET A 493 -57.69 27.25 31.42
N ALA A 494 -57.62 27.46 32.74
CA ALA A 494 -56.51 26.99 33.55
C ALA A 494 -56.43 25.44 33.59
N ARG A 495 -57.57 24.76 33.75
CA ARG A 495 -57.67 23.29 33.65
C ARG A 495 -57.26 22.77 32.28
N LEU A 496 -57.69 23.42 31.19
CA LEU A 496 -57.30 23.02 29.83
C LEU A 496 -55.78 23.15 29.62
N ASN A 497 -55.17 24.21 30.13
CA ASN A 497 -53.72 24.40 30.03
C ASN A 497 -52.94 23.39 30.89
N GLU A 498 -53.45 23.01 32.06
CA GLU A 498 -52.88 21.91 32.85
C GLU A 498 -53.00 20.57 32.13
N ALA A 499 -54.16 20.24 31.55
CA ALA A 499 -54.36 19.04 30.74
C ALA A 499 -53.34 18.97 29.59
N ARG A 500 -53.14 20.08 28.85
CA ARG A 500 -52.13 20.16 27.79
C ARG A 500 -50.70 19.96 28.29
N ARG A 501 -50.35 20.50 29.47
CA ARG A 501 -49.03 20.28 30.07
C ARG A 501 -48.81 18.80 30.41
N ARG A 502 -49.82 18.12 30.95
CA ARG A 502 -49.75 16.69 31.21
C ARG A 502 -49.55 15.88 29.93
N ALA A 503 -50.30 16.18 28.88
CA ALA A 503 -50.17 15.50 27.59
C ALA A 503 -48.79 15.64 26.92
N ARG A 504 -48.00 16.69 27.25
CA ARG A 504 -46.61 16.84 26.73
C ARG A 504 -45.67 15.72 27.18
N GLY A 505 -46.03 14.94 28.20
CA GLY A 505 -45.27 13.76 28.61
C GLY A 505 -45.24 12.66 27.54
N GLY A 506 -46.20 12.64 26.61
CA GLY A 506 -46.19 11.81 25.41
C GLY A 506 -46.43 10.31 25.62
N ARG A 507 -46.53 9.84 26.87
CA ARG A 507 -46.84 8.44 27.21
C ARG A 507 -48.34 8.23 27.37
N ASP A 508 -48.77 6.99 27.17
CA ASP A 508 -50.15 6.54 27.38
C ASP A 508 -50.79 7.03 28.70
N ARG A 509 -50.09 6.90 29.84
CA ARG A 509 -50.57 7.37 31.15
C ARG A 509 -50.67 8.89 31.25
N ASP A 510 -49.78 9.61 30.58
CA ASP A 510 -49.78 11.09 30.56
C ASP A 510 -50.97 11.62 29.75
N PHE A 511 -51.32 10.95 28.64
CA PHE A 511 -52.54 11.23 27.88
C PHE A 511 -53.80 10.87 28.66
N ALA A 512 -53.83 9.74 29.36
CA ALA A 512 -54.98 9.33 30.18
C ALA A 512 -55.25 10.35 31.30
N ALA A 513 -54.20 10.82 31.98
CA ALA A 513 -54.31 11.88 32.99
C ALA A 513 -54.76 13.22 32.39
N ALA A 514 -54.28 13.58 31.20
CA ALA A 514 -54.71 14.78 30.50
C ALA A 514 -56.19 14.74 30.11
N ILE A 515 -56.68 13.57 29.64
CA ILE A 515 -58.10 13.34 29.33
C ILE A 515 -58.95 13.52 30.59
N ALA A 516 -58.56 12.94 31.73
CA ALA A 516 -59.30 13.06 32.98
C ALA A 516 -59.47 14.54 33.41
N ILE A 517 -58.42 15.35 33.32
CA ILE A 517 -58.46 16.78 33.66
C ILE A 517 -59.34 17.55 32.67
N ALA A 518 -59.27 17.23 31.38
CA ALA A 518 -60.05 17.91 30.35
C ALA A 518 -61.55 17.55 30.41
N GLN A 519 -61.91 16.36 30.91
CA GLN A 519 -63.30 15.93 31.09
C GLN A 519 -64.03 16.70 32.21
N GLU A 520 -63.30 17.31 33.15
CA GLU A 520 -63.87 18.14 34.22
C GLU A 520 -64.21 19.57 33.77
N ILE A 521 -63.96 19.92 32.50
CA ILE A 521 -64.28 21.23 31.95
C ILE A 521 -65.78 21.34 31.71
N SER A 522 -66.39 22.42 32.18
CA SER A 522 -67.84 22.63 32.09
C SER A 522 -68.30 22.72 30.63
N PRO A 523 -69.44 22.10 30.26
CA PRO A 523 -70.06 22.25 28.93
C PRO A 523 -70.35 23.70 28.53
N ASN A 524 -70.52 24.58 29.52
CA ASN A 524 -70.79 26.01 29.30
C ASN A 524 -69.51 26.86 29.16
N SER A 525 -68.33 26.23 29.25
CA SER A 525 -67.04 26.92 29.11
C SER A 525 -66.73 27.30 27.67
N SER A 526 -66.11 28.46 27.47
CA SER A 526 -65.61 28.89 26.15
C SER A 526 -64.60 27.91 25.55
N VAL A 527 -63.88 27.16 26.40
CA VAL A 527 -62.85 26.22 25.97
C VAL A 527 -63.33 24.77 25.83
N TYR A 528 -64.61 24.50 26.13
CA TYR A 528 -65.19 23.16 26.13
C TYR A 528 -65.05 22.44 24.77
N ALA A 529 -65.33 23.14 23.67
CA ALA A 529 -65.16 22.58 22.33
C ALA A 529 -63.70 22.18 22.04
N THR A 530 -62.74 22.97 22.53
CA THR A 530 -61.31 22.70 22.36
C THR A 530 -60.86 21.54 23.26
N ALA A 531 -61.38 21.46 24.48
CA ALA A 531 -61.13 20.35 25.39
C ALA A 531 -61.61 19.01 24.81
N ASN A 532 -62.82 18.97 24.25
CA ASN A 532 -63.37 17.76 23.62
C ASN A 532 -62.57 17.29 22.40
N GLN A 533 -62.05 18.21 21.58
CA GLN A 533 -61.16 17.86 20.47
C GLN A 533 -59.87 17.20 20.96
N LEU A 534 -59.26 17.77 22.01
CA LEU A 534 -58.02 17.25 22.58
C LEU A 534 -58.22 15.91 23.29
N ILE A 535 -59.36 15.73 23.98
CA ILE A 535 -59.74 14.45 24.58
C ILE A 535 -59.72 13.34 23.52
N VAL A 536 -60.39 13.55 22.38
CA VAL A 536 -60.42 12.57 21.28
C VAL A 536 -59.02 12.35 20.69
N GLN A 537 -58.23 13.41 20.50
CA GLN A 537 -56.86 13.29 19.98
C GLN A 537 -55.97 12.44 20.91
N TRP A 538 -56.01 12.71 22.22
CA TRP A 538 -55.23 11.95 23.20
C TRP A 538 -55.71 10.51 23.32
N GLY A 539 -57.01 10.25 23.21
CA GLY A 539 -57.54 8.89 23.16
C GLY A 539 -57.04 8.10 21.95
N ASN A 540 -56.93 8.74 20.78
CA ASN A 540 -56.33 8.10 19.60
C ASN A 540 -54.85 7.78 19.81
N ASN A 541 -54.07 8.69 20.44
CA ASN A 541 -52.66 8.42 20.76
C ASN A 541 -52.49 7.24 21.73
N ILE A 542 -53.43 7.05 22.67
CA ILE A 542 -53.43 5.88 23.56
C ILE A 542 -53.69 4.60 22.76
N LEU A 543 -54.70 4.59 21.87
CA LEU A 543 -55.02 3.42 21.05
C LEU A 543 -53.92 3.08 20.03
N GLU A 544 -53.23 4.07 19.49
CA GLU A 544 -52.06 3.86 18.63
C GLU A 544 -50.92 3.18 19.39
N GLN A 545 -50.62 3.66 20.61
CA GLN A 545 -49.63 3.04 21.49
C GLN A 545 -50.05 1.63 21.92
N ALA A 546 -51.34 1.39 22.16
CA ALA A 546 -51.84 0.04 22.44
C ALA A 546 -51.59 -0.91 21.26
N ARG A 547 -51.88 -0.47 20.02
CA ARG A 547 -51.66 -1.25 18.79
C ARG A 547 -50.19 -1.57 18.55
N TYR A 548 -49.26 -0.71 18.99
CA TYR A 548 -47.82 -0.97 18.88
C TYR A 548 -47.37 -2.23 19.65
N TRP A 549 -48.04 -2.55 20.75
CA TRP A 549 -47.70 -3.71 21.59
C TRP A 549 -48.24 -5.04 21.06
N VAL A 550 -49.19 -5.01 20.12
CA VAL A 550 -49.81 -6.22 19.56
C VAL A 550 -48.76 -7.09 18.87
N GLY A 551 -48.69 -8.37 19.29
CA GLY A 551 -47.71 -9.35 18.81
C GLY A 551 -46.36 -9.31 19.52
N ARG A 552 -46.10 -8.30 20.38
CA ARG A 552 -44.94 -8.24 21.27
C ARG A 552 -45.30 -8.57 22.70
N ASP A 553 -46.35 -7.92 23.20
CA ASP A 553 -46.90 -8.10 24.54
C ASP A 553 -48.38 -7.72 24.51
N ASN A 554 -49.24 -8.72 24.30
CA ASN A 554 -50.70 -8.50 24.21
C ASN A 554 -51.29 -8.03 25.55
N GLN A 555 -50.67 -8.38 26.69
CA GLN A 555 -51.10 -7.91 28.01
C GLN A 555 -50.85 -6.41 28.17
N GLN A 556 -49.70 -5.91 27.69
CA GLN A 556 -49.43 -4.46 27.65
C GLN A 556 -50.34 -3.74 26.64
N ALA A 557 -50.63 -4.35 25.48
CA ALA A 557 -51.58 -3.79 24.52
C ALA A 557 -52.97 -3.58 25.15
N ILE A 558 -53.46 -4.59 25.88
CA ILE A 558 -54.74 -4.53 26.61
C ILE A 558 -54.66 -3.46 27.71
N ALA A 559 -53.63 -3.48 28.55
CA ALA A 559 -53.47 -2.53 29.66
C ALA A 559 -53.42 -1.06 29.18
N THR A 560 -52.78 -0.80 28.04
CA THR A 560 -52.76 0.55 27.44
C THR A 560 -54.12 0.93 26.86
N ALA A 561 -54.85 0.02 26.20
CA ALA A 561 -56.19 0.31 25.68
C ALA A 561 -57.23 0.50 26.82
N GLU A 562 -57.05 -0.14 27.97
CA GLU A 562 -57.89 0.03 29.16
C GLU A 562 -57.81 1.44 29.77
N LEU A 563 -56.78 2.22 29.43
CA LEU A 563 -56.65 3.61 29.87
C LEU A 563 -57.70 4.54 29.22
N ILE A 564 -58.42 4.09 28.19
CA ILE A 564 -59.56 4.83 27.62
C ILE A 564 -60.75 4.71 28.58
N PRO A 565 -61.24 5.81 29.19
CA PRO A 565 -62.32 5.73 30.17
C PRO A 565 -63.69 5.48 29.50
N PRO A 566 -64.68 4.92 30.22
CA PRO A 566 -66.02 4.65 29.69
C PRO A 566 -66.77 5.86 29.12
N THR A 567 -66.43 7.06 29.61
CA THR A 567 -66.99 8.34 29.17
C THR A 567 -66.38 8.84 27.85
N HIS A 568 -65.35 8.16 27.33
CA HIS A 568 -64.63 8.57 26.13
C HIS A 568 -65.34 8.10 24.85
N PRO A 569 -65.39 8.93 23.77
CA PRO A 569 -65.99 8.53 22.49
C PRO A 569 -65.39 7.26 21.85
N LEU A 570 -64.10 7.00 22.08
CA LEU A 570 -63.39 5.81 21.58
C LEU A 570 -63.48 4.59 22.51
N TYR A 571 -64.25 4.65 23.60
CA TYR A 571 -64.38 3.52 24.52
C TYR A 571 -64.95 2.24 23.84
N PRO A 572 -65.98 2.30 22.98
CA PRO A 572 -66.45 1.10 22.29
C PRO A 572 -65.38 0.46 21.41
N GLU A 573 -64.58 1.26 20.71
CA GLU A 573 -63.45 0.79 19.89
C GLU A 573 -62.36 0.15 20.75
N ALA A 574 -62.00 0.80 21.86
CA ALA A 574 -61.04 0.25 22.82
C ALA A 574 -61.48 -1.12 23.36
N ARG A 575 -62.76 -1.27 23.71
CA ARG A 575 -63.32 -2.53 24.23
C ARG A 575 -63.34 -3.63 23.19
N GLU A 576 -63.62 -3.31 21.93
CA GLU A 576 -63.57 -4.29 20.84
C GLU A 576 -62.13 -4.75 20.57
N LEU A 577 -61.16 -3.84 20.57
CA LEU A 577 -59.74 -4.20 20.45
C LEU A 577 -59.27 -5.09 21.59
N ILE A 578 -59.65 -4.75 22.83
CA ILE A 578 -59.33 -5.57 24.01
C ILE A 578 -59.93 -6.98 23.86
N ARG A 579 -61.20 -7.10 23.45
CA ARG A 579 -61.85 -8.40 23.21
C ARG A 579 -61.08 -9.23 22.18
N ILE A 580 -60.72 -8.63 21.05
CA ILE A 580 -59.95 -9.29 19.99
C ILE A 580 -58.59 -9.78 20.51
N TRP A 581 -57.88 -8.95 21.28
CA TRP A 581 -56.56 -9.31 21.80
C TRP A 581 -56.61 -10.36 22.91
N GLN A 582 -57.67 -10.37 23.73
CA GLN A 582 -57.95 -11.42 24.72
C GLN A 582 -58.26 -12.77 24.07
N GLU A 583 -58.98 -12.77 22.94
CA GLU A 583 -59.28 -13.99 22.18
C GLU A 583 -58.07 -14.54 21.40
N ALA A 584 -57.09 -13.68 21.10
CA ALA A 584 -55.85 -14.03 20.40
C ALA A 584 -54.74 -14.57 21.33
N GLU A 585 -54.94 -14.58 22.65
CA GLU A 585 -54.02 -15.25 23.58
C GLU A 585 -54.15 -16.77 23.46
N PRO A 586 -53.04 -17.53 23.38
CA PRO A 586 -53.11 -18.97 23.45
C PRO A 586 -53.67 -19.36 24.82
N GLN A 587 -54.85 -19.97 24.85
CA GLN A 587 -55.38 -20.56 26.08
C GLN A 587 -54.38 -21.60 26.59
N THR A 588 -53.60 -21.26 27.61
CA THR A 588 -52.83 -22.25 28.37
C THR A 588 -53.83 -23.09 29.17
N PRO A 589 -54.01 -24.38 28.87
CA PRO A 589 -54.74 -25.26 29.76
C PRO A 589 -53.84 -25.55 30.97
N PHE A 590 -54.40 -25.34 32.17
CA PHE A 590 -53.96 -25.77 33.50
C PHE A 590 -52.50 -26.23 33.70
#